data_AF-A0A7Y4SNG6-F1
#
_entry.id   AF-A0A7Y4SNG6-F1
#
_cell.length_a   1.000
_cell.length_b   1.000
_cell.length_c   1.000
_cell.angle_alpha   90.00
_cell.angle_beta   90.00
_cell.angle_gamma   90.00
#
_symmetry.space_group_name_H-M   'P 1'
#
loop_
_entity.id
_entity.type
_entity.pdbx_description
1 polymer ?
#
loop_
_entity_poly.entity_id
_entity_poly.type
_entity_poly.pdbx_seq_one_letter_code
_entity_poly.pdbx_strand_id
1 'polypeptide(L)' 'MALPADGVSLEDKRRASERLLKEGAEVHALNTVRKHLSGIKGGQLAAIAGGSVLTLAVSDVVGG' A
#
# COMPACT_ATOMS: atom_id res chain seq x y z
N MET A 1 -4.14 -3.14 -6.71
CA MET A 1 -3.79 -1.86 -7.36
C MET A 1 -2.36 -1.43 -7.04
N ALA A 2 -1.67 -0.80 -7.99
CA ALA A 2 -0.24 -0.48 -7.89
C ALA A 2 0.11 0.89 -8.50
N LEU A 3 -0.48 1.99 -8.01
CA LEU A 3 0.04 3.33 -8.30
C LEU A 3 1.23 3.63 -7.35
N PRO A 4 2.47 3.81 -7.86
CA PRO A 4 3.60 4.29 -7.06
C PRO A 4 3.36 5.72 -6.56
N ALA A 5 4.11 6.13 -5.54
CA ALA A 5 4.15 7.54 -5.17
C ALA A 5 4.92 8.35 -6.23
N ASP A 6 4.71 9.66 -6.26
CA ASP A 6 5.46 10.55 -7.15
C ASP A 6 6.97 10.40 -6.94
N GLY A 7 7.72 10.35 -8.04
CA GLY A 7 9.17 10.13 -8.01
C GLY A 7 9.60 8.68 -7.70
N VAL A 8 8.67 7.75 -7.48
CA VAL A 8 8.97 6.33 -7.25
C VAL A 8 8.62 5.52 -8.48
N SER A 9 9.58 4.79 -9.05
CA SER A 9 9.27 3.85 -10.14
C SER A 9 8.54 2.61 -9.61
N LEU A 10 7.76 1.94 -10.47
CA LEU A 10 7.13 0.67 -10.11
C LEU A 10 8.19 -0.39 -9.72
N GLU A 11 9.34 -0.38 -10.39
CA GLU A 11 10.42 -1.33 -10.11
C GLU A 11 11.07 -1.07 -8.74
N ASP A 12 11.29 0.19 -8.36
CA ASP A 12 11.82 0.53 -7.03
C ASP A 12 10.86 0.09 -5.92
N LYS A 13 9.56 0.30 -6.12
CA LYS A 13 8.51 -0.16 -5.20
C LYS A 13 8.51 -1.69 -5.06
N ARG A 14 8.71 -2.41 -6.17
CA ARG A 14 8.79 -3.87 -6.19
C ARG A 14 10.05 -4.35 -5.45
N ARG A 15 11.21 -3.79 -5.78
CA ARG A 15 12.50 -4.09 -5.17
C ARG A 15 12.49 -3.86 -3.66
N ALA A 16 11.92 -2.75 -3.19
CA ALA A 16 11.78 -2.48 -1.76
C ALA A 16 10.93 -3.54 -1.04
N SER A 17 9.82 -3.95 -1.65
CA SER A 17 8.94 -4.98 -1.08
C SER A 17 9.64 -6.35 -1.02
N GLU A 18 10.32 -6.74 -2.09
CA GLU A 18 11.05 -8.02 -2.18
C GLU A 18 12.20 -8.09 -1.18
N ARG A 19 12.94 -7.00 -0.97
CA ARG A 19 14.01 -6.93 0.02
C ARG A 19 13.49 -7.15 1.43
N LEU A 20 12.43 -6.43 1.82
CA LEU A 20 11.82 -6.57 3.15
C LEU A 20 11.28 -7.98 3.39
N LEU A 21 10.68 -8.60 2.38
CA LEU A 21 10.26 -10.00 2.44
C LEU A 21 11.44 -10.96 2.64
N LYS A 22 12.54 -10.76 1.92
CA LYS A 22 13.77 -11.58 2.05
C LYS A 22 14.43 -11.43 3.42
N GLU A 23 14.33 -10.24 4.02
CA GLU A 23 14.85 -9.95 5.35
C GLU A 23 13.91 -10.43 6.48
N GLY A 24 12.77 -11.04 6.14
CA GLY A 24 11.83 -11.58 7.13
C GLY A 24 11.04 -10.50 7.88
N ALA A 25 10.85 -9.32 7.27
CA ALA A 25 10.12 -8.24 7.90
C ALA A 25 8.69 -8.65 8.25
N GLU A 26 8.29 -8.32 9.48
CA GLU A 26 6.91 -8.48 9.96
C GLU A 26 5.90 -7.85 9.00
N VAL A 27 4.72 -8.47 8.85
CA VAL A 27 3.71 -8.04 7.88
C VAL A 27 3.27 -6.58 8.10
N HIS A 28 3.25 -6.11 9.35
CA HIS A 28 2.95 -4.72 9.68
C HIS A 28 4.04 -3.75 9.22
N ALA A 29 5.32 -4.11 9.36
CA ALA A 29 6.44 -3.31 8.87
C ALA A 29 6.44 -3.27 7.34
N LEU A 30 6.24 -4.42 6.69
CA LEU A 30 6.12 -4.53 5.24
C LEU A 30 4.97 -3.66 4.70
N ASN A 31 3.78 -3.77 5.28
CA ASN A 31 2.63 -2.96 4.89
C ASN A 31 2.87 -1.47 5.15
N THR A 32 3.61 -1.13 6.20
CA THR A 32 4.00 0.25 6.50
C THR A 32 4.86 0.85 5.39
N VAL A 33 5.86 0.16 4.91
CA VAL A 33 6.65 0.66 3.77
C VAL A 33 5.80 0.70 2.50
N ARG A 34 5.01 -0.35 2.21
CA ARG A 34 4.19 -0.45 1.00
C ARG A 34 3.13 0.65 0.88
N LYS A 35 2.58 1.15 2.00
CA LYS A 35 1.64 2.29 1.98
C LYS A 35 2.33 3.61 1.65
N HIS A 36 3.52 3.87 2.21
CA HIS A 36 4.29 5.10 1.93
C HIS A 36 4.84 5.16 0.50
N LEU A 37 5.13 4.01 -0.12
CA LEU A 37 5.54 3.92 -1.52
C LEU A 37 4.36 3.90 -2.51
N SER A 38 3.14 4.19 -2.06
CA SER A 38 1.96 4.24 -2.93
C SER A 38 1.46 5.67 -3.08
N GLY A 39 0.76 5.94 -4.19
CA GLY A 39 -0.06 7.14 -4.36
C GLY A 39 -1.55 6.91 -4.07
N ILE A 40 -1.97 5.69 -3.71
CA ILE A 40 -3.39 5.35 -3.48
C ILE A 40 -3.65 4.51 -2.22
N LYS A 41 -2.61 3.97 -1.56
CA LYS A 41 -2.79 3.09 -0.38
C LYS A 41 -2.74 3.90 0.91
N GLY A 42 -3.09 3.28 2.03
CA GLY A 42 -3.05 3.95 3.32
C GLY A 42 -3.98 5.16 3.41
N GLY A 43 -5.15 5.09 2.77
CA GLY A 43 -6.14 6.17 2.78
C GLY A 43 -5.95 7.24 1.69
N GLN A 44 -4.84 7.24 0.95
CA GLN A 44 -4.55 8.27 -0.06
C GLN A 44 -5.61 8.35 -1.16
N LEU A 45 -6.19 7.22 -1.60
CA LEU A 45 -7.27 7.25 -2.59
C LEU A 45 -8.50 8.01 -2.10
N ALA A 46 -8.87 7.84 -0.83
CA ALA A 46 -9.99 8.57 -0.23
C ALA A 46 -9.64 10.04 -0.03
N ALA A 47 -8.38 10.35 0.31
CA ALA A 47 -7.92 11.71 0.53
C ALA A 47 -7.96 12.59 -0.74
N ILE A 48 -7.86 12.00 -1.92
CA ILE A 48 -7.95 12.71 -3.21
C ILE A 48 -9.36 12.73 -3.80
N ALA A 49 -10.34 12.12 -3.14
CA ALA A 49 -11.71 12.12 -3.63
C ALA A 49 -12.31 13.53 -3.50
N GLY A 50 -12.88 14.05 -4.59
CA GLY A 50 -13.56 15.34 -4.60
C GLY A 50 -14.95 15.34 -3.94
N GLY A 51 -15.31 14.29 -3.21
CA GLY A 51 -16.65 14.08 -2.67
C GLY A 51 -16.73 12.93 -1.67
N SER A 52 -17.96 12.50 -1.34
CA SER A 52 -18.19 11.43 -0.37
C SER A 52 -17.66 10.08 -0.87
N VAL A 53 -16.98 9.34 0.00
CA VAL A 53 -16.41 8.02 -0.30
C VAL A 53 -17.18 6.94 0.47
N LEU A 54 -17.88 6.07 -0.27
CA LEU A 54 -18.45 4.84 0.27
C LEU A 54 -17.51 3.67 -0.06
N THR A 55 -17.01 2.99 0.96
CA THR A 55 -16.16 1.79 0.77
C THR A 55 -16.98 0.53 1.05
N LEU A 56 -17.12 -0.32 0.04
CA LEU A 56 -17.65 -1.68 0.21
C LEU A 56 -16.47 -2.65 0.16
N ALA A 57 -16.28 -3.42 1.23
CA ALA A 57 -15.15 -4.33 1.38
C ALA A 57 -15.61 -5.76 1.68
N VAL A 58 -14.87 -6.73 1.12
CA VAL A 58 -14.97 -8.14 1.48
C VAL A 58 -13.59 -8.53 2.00
N SER A 59 -13.53 -9.03 3.24
CA SER A 59 -12.27 -9.41 3.89
C SER A 59 -12.08 -10.92 3.84
N ASP A 60 -10.92 -11.35 3.36
CA ASP A 60 -10.38 -12.70 3.47
C ASP A 60 -9.32 -12.83 4.58
N VAL A 61 -9.08 -11.76 5.33
CA VAL A 61 -8.15 -11.73 6.46
C VAL A 61 -8.88 -12.13 7.74
N VAL A 62 -8.39 -13.17 8.41
CA VAL A 62 -8.92 -13.64 9.70
C VAL A 62 -8.63 -12.59 10.79
N GLY A 63 -9.67 -12.21 11.54
CA GLY A 63 -9.54 -11.30 12.70
C GLY A 63 -9.39 -9.82 12.33
N GLY A 64 -9.93 -9.40 11.18
CA GLY A 64 -9.98 -7.99 10.76
C GLY A 64 -10.63 -7.04 11.75
#